data_AF-X1MRX0-F1
#
_entry.id   AF-X1MRX0-F1
#
_cell.length_a   1.000
_cell.length_b   1.000
_cell.length_c   1.000
_cell.angle_alpha   90.00
_cell.angle_beta   90.00
_cell.angle_gamma   90.00
#
_symmetry.space_group_name_H-M   'P 1'
#
loop_
_entity.id
_entity.type
_entity.pdbx_description
1 polymer ?
#
loop_
_entity_poly.entity_id
_entity_poly.type
_entity_poly.pdbx_seq_one_letter_code
_entity_poly.pdbx_strand_id
1 'polypeptide(L)'
;DKLYKRMSSENNLKLAWLRLKTGQNIQYKNYYRNLFVAYELTRKENIKRLSERLKGGSYQPSGVLKFYLPKSSGLQRPITFLHLDDLIVYQAFTNVAAKKFSKAKKNGRIYECF
;
A
#
# COMPACT_ATOMS: atom_id res chain seq x y z
N ASP A 1 0.84 16.61 12.07
CA ASP A 1 0.86 15.24 12.61
C ASP A 1 2.19 14.52 12.32
N LYS A 2 2.84 13.95 13.35
CA LYS A 2 4.13 13.21 13.27
C LYS A 2 3.97 11.85 12.58
N LEU A 3 2.82 11.20 12.70
CA LEU A 3 2.54 9.91 12.06
C LEU A 3 2.41 10.09 10.55
N TYR A 4 1.61 11.07 10.12
CA TYR A 4 1.49 11.42 8.72
C TYR A 4 2.84 11.74 8.07
N LYS A 5 3.69 12.56 8.71
CA LYS A 5 5.05 12.87 8.21
C LYS A 5 5.92 11.62 8.02
N ARG A 6 5.79 10.62 8.92
CA ARG A 6 6.51 9.35 8.78
C ARG A 6 5.95 8.51 7.64
N MET A 7 4.62 8.45 7.55
CA MET A 7 3.91 7.71 6.51
C MET A 7 4.31 8.22 5.11
N SER A 8 4.26 9.53 4.89
CA SER A 8 4.53 10.18 3.60
C SER A 8 6.02 10.36 3.28
N SER A 9 6.93 9.88 4.13
CA SER A 9 8.36 9.94 3.84
C SER A 9 8.74 9.02 2.68
N GLU A 10 9.62 9.49 1.79
CA GLU A 10 10.09 8.69 0.66
C GLU A 10 10.66 7.33 1.07
N ASN A 11 11.38 7.27 2.20
CA ASN A 11 11.94 6.00 2.69
C ASN A 11 10.84 5.00 3.06
N ASN A 12 9.75 5.46 3.67
CA ASN A 12 8.62 4.58 3.98
C ASN A 12 7.86 4.17 2.71
N LEU A 13 7.71 5.07 1.73
CA LEU A 13 7.09 4.76 0.44
C LEU A 13 7.95 3.79 -0.39
N LYS A 14 9.27 3.94 -0.38
CA LYS A 14 10.23 2.98 -0.99
C LYS A 14 10.09 1.60 -0.35
N LEU A 15 9.98 1.53 0.98
CA LEU A 15 9.75 0.28 1.70
C LEU A 15 8.37 -0.32 1.37
N ALA A 16 7.34 0.51 1.27
CA ALA A 16 6.00 0.07 0.88
C ALA A 16 6.01 -0.57 -0.51
N TRP A 17 6.62 0.10 -1.48
CA TRP A 17 6.80 -0.44 -2.83
C TRP A 17 7.56 -1.77 -2.85
N LEU A 18 8.67 -1.87 -2.09
CA LEU A 18 9.43 -3.12 -1.98
C LEU A 18 8.55 -4.27 -1.48
N ARG A 19 7.74 -4.02 -0.43
CA ARG A 19 6.82 -5.03 0.14
C ARG A 19 5.73 -5.44 -0.83
N LEU A 20 5.17 -4.51 -1.59
CA LEU A 20 4.19 -4.83 -2.64
C LEU A 20 4.82 -5.75 -3.69
N LYS A 21 6.04 -5.44 -4.14
CA LYS A 21 6.79 -6.24 -5.12
C LYS A 21 7.14 -7.63 -4.61
N THR A 22 7.46 -7.80 -3.33
CA THR A 22 7.88 -9.09 -2.75
C THR A 22 6.78 -9.88 -2.06
N GLY A 23 5.56 -9.33 -1.92
CA GLY A 23 4.43 -10.02 -1.26
C GLY A 23 3.99 -11.35 -1.90
N GLN A 24 3.27 -12.19 -1.16
CA GLN A 24 2.97 -13.57 -1.56
C GLN A 24 1.78 -13.75 -2.52
N ASN A 25 0.98 -12.70 -2.78
CA ASN A 25 -0.22 -12.82 -3.61
C ASN A 25 0.10 -12.80 -5.12
N ILE A 26 0.56 -13.94 -5.64
CA ILE A 26 0.97 -14.13 -7.04
C ILE A 26 -0.19 -13.88 -8.01
N GLN A 27 -1.40 -14.37 -7.69
CA GLN A 27 -2.58 -14.24 -8.55
C GLN A 27 -2.98 -12.77 -8.74
N TYR A 28 -3.02 -11.99 -7.66
CA TYR A 28 -3.29 -10.56 -7.75
C TYR A 28 -2.22 -9.84 -8.57
N LYS A 29 -0.94 -10.18 -8.36
CA LYS A 29 0.19 -9.56 -9.07
C LYS A 29 0.18 -9.81 -10.56
N ASN A 30 -0.32 -10.94 -11.03
CA ASN A 30 -0.39 -11.25 -12.45
C ASN A 30 -1.21 -10.20 -13.21
N TYR A 31 -2.30 -9.69 -12.63
CA TYR A 31 -3.08 -8.61 -13.23
C TYR A 31 -2.32 -7.27 -13.33
N TYR A 32 -1.34 -7.05 -12.44
CA TYR A 32 -0.56 -5.80 -12.39
C TYR A 32 0.82 -5.90 -13.03
N ARG A 33 1.18 -7.04 -13.63
CA ARG A 33 2.57 -7.32 -14.04
C ARG A 33 3.18 -6.20 -14.87
N ASN A 34 2.45 -5.75 -15.90
CA ASN A 34 2.92 -4.68 -16.79
C ASN A 34 3.02 -3.34 -16.07
N LEU A 35 2.05 -3.03 -15.20
CA LEU A 35 2.05 -1.80 -14.41
C LEU A 35 3.21 -1.77 -13.42
N PHE A 36 3.54 -2.91 -12.80
CA PHE A 36 4.67 -2.99 -11.87
C PHE A 36 6.01 -2.77 -12.58
N VAL A 37 6.17 -3.34 -13.78
CA VAL A 37 7.37 -3.12 -14.61
C VAL A 37 7.49 -1.64 -14.98
N ALA A 38 6.41 -1.04 -15.50
CA ALA A 38 6.40 0.38 -15.89
C ALA A 38 6.72 1.31 -14.71
N TYR A 39 6.13 1.04 -13.54
CA TYR A 39 6.39 1.81 -12.33
C TYR A 39 7.84 1.64 -11.83
N GLU A 40 8.41 0.43 -11.93
CA GLU A 40 9.79 0.17 -11.50
C GLU A 40 10.81 0.99 -12.31
N LEU A 41 10.59 1.13 -13.62
CA LEU A 41 11.48 1.88 -14.53
C LEU A 41 11.67 3.33 -14.09
N THR A 42 10.62 3.96 -13.56
CA THR A 42 10.60 5.37 -13.12
C THR A 42 10.36 5.51 -11.60
N ARG A 43 10.73 4.46 -10.85
CA ARG A 43 10.39 4.32 -9.42
C ARG A 43 10.84 5.51 -8.57
N LYS A 44 12.04 6.03 -8.82
CA LYS A 44 12.62 7.10 -7.98
C LYS A 44 11.77 8.37 -8.10
N GLU A 45 11.45 8.74 -9.32
CA GLU A 45 10.66 9.91 -9.68
C GLU A 45 9.21 9.76 -9.20
N ASN A 46 8.59 8.59 -9.42
CA ASN A 46 7.22 8.32 -8.98
C ASN A 46 7.08 8.43 -7.46
N ILE A 47 7.99 7.81 -6.71
CA ILE A 47 7.96 7.88 -5.24
C ILE A 47 8.21 9.30 -4.73
N LYS A 48 9.14 10.04 -5.35
CA LYS A 48 9.39 11.44 -5.00
C LYS A 48 8.12 12.28 -5.21
N ARG A 49 7.51 12.20 -6.38
CA ARG A 49 6.27 12.92 -6.72
C ARG A 49 5.10 12.53 -5.81
N LEU A 50 4.96 11.25 -5.47
CA LEU A 50 3.94 10.78 -4.52
C LEU A 50 4.19 11.37 -3.13
N SER A 51 5.44 11.36 -2.64
CA SER A 51 5.80 11.98 -1.35
C SER A 51 5.48 13.47 -1.33
N GLU A 52 5.82 14.19 -2.39
CA GLU A 52 5.54 15.63 -2.54
C GLU A 52 4.05 15.91 -2.52
N ARG A 53 3.24 15.17 -3.30
CA ARG A 53 1.77 15.29 -3.31
C ARG A 53 1.16 15.01 -1.93
N LEU A 54 1.61 13.97 -1.24
CA LEU A 54 1.13 13.65 0.10
C LEU A 54 1.48 14.75 1.11
N LYS A 55 2.72 15.24 1.08
CA LYS A 55 3.17 16.31 1.99
C LYS A 55 2.48 17.65 1.69
N GLY A 56 2.26 17.95 0.42
CA GLY A 56 1.57 19.16 -0.04
C GLY A 56 0.04 19.09 0.02
N GLY A 57 -0.53 17.94 0.39
CA GLY A 57 -1.98 17.76 0.51
C GLY A 57 -2.74 17.68 -0.82
N SER A 58 -2.04 17.57 -1.95
CA SER A 58 -2.64 17.46 -3.29
C SER A 58 -2.88 16.03 -3.75
N TYR A 59 -2.48 15.03 -2.96
CA TYR A 59 -2.81 13.64 -3.23
C TYR A 59 -4.32 13.41 -3.07
N GLN A 60 -4.93 12.84 -4.11
CA GLN A 60 -6.31 12.38 -4.11
C GLN A 60 -6.32 10.88 -4.44
N PRO A 61 -7.00 10.03 -3.65
CA PRO A 61 -7.16 8.62 -3.98
C PRO A 61 -7.85 8.45 -5.34
N SER A 62 -7.46 7.42 -6.08
CA SER A 62 -8.07 7.14 -7.38
C SER A 62 -9.38 6.36 -7.24
N GLY A 63 -10.17 6.36 -8.30
CA GLY A 63 -11.33 5.46 -8.41
C GLY A 63 -10.91 3.99 -8.34
N VAL A 64 -11.74 3.16 -7.72
CA VAL A 64 -11.49 1.72 -7.57
C VAL A 64 -12.22 0.94 -8.67
N LEU A 65 -11.57 -0.09 -9.21
CA LEU A 65 -12.21 -1.03 -10.15
C LEU A 65 -12.53 -2.33 -9.40
N LYS A 66 -13.77 -2.83 -9.51
CA LYS A 66 -14.19 -4.09 -8.89
C LYS A 66 -14.51 -5.12 -9.96
N PHE A 67 -13.93 -6.31 -9.84
CA PHE A 67 -14.20 -7.45 -10.69
C PHE A 67 -14.71 -8.62 -9.83
N TYR A 68 -15.61 -9.45 -10.36
CA TYR A 68 -16.23 -10.53 -9.60
C TYR A 68 -15.87 -11.88 -10.20
N LEU A 69 -15.13 -12.70 -9.45
CA LEU A 69 -14.80 -14.06 -9.85
C LEU A 69 -15.81 -15.06 -9.30
N PRO A 70 -16.24 -16.07 -10.07
CA PRO A 70 -17.09 -17.13 -9.55
C PRO A 70 -16.33 -17.96 -8.50
N LYS A 71 -17.03 -18.35 -7.43
CA LYS A 71 -16.58 -19.38 -6.49
C LYS A 71 -17.27 -20.70 -6.86
N SER A 72 -16.64 -21.81 -6.48
CA SER A 72 -17.25 -23.14 -6.58
C SER A 72 -18.60 -23.25 -5.84
N SER A 73 -18.82 -22.42 -4.81
CA SER A 73 -20.06 -22.37 -4.04
C SER A 73 -21.23 -21.64 -4.73
N GLY A 74 -21.07 -21.16 -5.97
CA GLY A 74 -22.08 -20.36 -6.68
C GLY A 74 -22.11 -18.87 -6.29
N LEU A 75 -21.38 -18.45 -5.26
CA LEU A 75 -21.21 -17.03 -4.90
C LEU A 75 -20.05 -16.39 -5.65
N GLN A 76 -19.96 -15.06 -5.64
CA GLN A 76 -18.87 -14.32 -6.26
C GLN A 76 -17.81 -13.86 -5.24
N ARG A 77 -16.54 -13.85 -5.64
CA ARG A 77 -15.41 -13.23 -4.92
C ARG A 77 -15.11 -11.88 -5.58
N PRO A 78 -15.36 -10.75 -4.90
CA PRO A 78 -14.93 -9.46 -5.41
C PRO A 78 -13.40 -9.33 -5.33
N ILE A 79 -12.78 -8.91 -6.42
CA ILE A 79 -11.41 -8.44 -6.51
C ILE A 79 -11.46 -6.94 -6.72
N THR A 80 -10.80 -6.19 -5.85
CA THR A 80 -10.69 -4.74 -5.97
C THR A 80 -9.30 -4.38 -6.50
N PHE A 81 -9.28 -3.66 -7.61
CA PHE A 81 -8.12 -3.08 -8.22
C PHE A 81 -8.00 -1.61 -7.79
N LEU A 82 -6.81 -1.25 -7.34
CA LEU A 82 -6.45 0.06 -6.87
C LEU A 82 -5.34 0.61 -7.76
N HIS A 83 -5.26 1.93 -7.88
CA HIS A 83 -4.11 2.55 -8.53
C HIS A 83 -2.83 2.22 -7.75
N LEU A 84 -1.68 2.14 -8.44
CA LEU A 84 -0.41 1.76 -7.80
C LEU A 84 -0.02 2.71 -6.67
N ASP A 85 -0.22 4.01 -6.86
CA ASP A 85 0.03 5.00 -5.81
C ASP A 85 -0.82 4.73 -4.56
N ASP A 86 -2.08 4.35 -4.74
CA ASP A 86 -2.99 4.05 -3.63
C ASP A 86 -2.55 2.78 -2.90
N LEU A 87 -2.13 1.75 -3.64
CA LEU A 87 -1.54 0.55 -3.04
C LEU A 87 -0.30 0.89 -2.20
N ILE A 88 0.58 1.76 -2.71
CA ILE A 88 1.79 2.20 -2.00
C ILE A 88 1.41 3.00 -0.76
N VAL A 89 0.43 3.90 -0.85
CA VAL A 89 -0.07 4.70 0.27
C VAL A 89 -0.66 3.80 1.35
N TYR A 90 -1.55 2.87 1.00
CA TYR A 90 -2.11 1.92 1.98
C TYR A 90 -1.02 1.09 2.64
N GLN A 91 -0.10 0.51 1.87
CA GLN A 91 1.01 -0.25 2.42
C GLN A 91 1.92 0.61 3.33
N ALA A 92 2.12 1.89 3.00
CA ALA A 92 2.88 2.84 3.80
C ALA A 92 2.19 3.16 5.14
N PHE A 93 0.86 3.25 5.18
CA PHE A 93 0.09 3.30 6.41
C PHE A 93 0.27 2.03 7.24
N THR A 94 0.16 0.86 6.62
CA THR A 94 0.34 -0.43 7.29
C THR A 94 1.73 -0.56 7.91
N ASN A 95 2.77 -0.02 7.26
CA ASN A 95 4.13 0.00 7.81
C ASN A 95 4.20 0.77 9.15
N VAL A 96 3.53 1.93 9.23
CA VAL A 96 3.50 2.76 10.44
C VAL A 96 2.68 2.07 11.53
N ALA A 97 1.50 1.54 11.19
CA ALA A 97 0.66 0.79 12.11
C ALA A 97 1.39 -0.43 12.68
N ALA A 98 1.98 -1.26 11.83
CA ALA A 98 2.72 -2.46 12.24
C ALA A 98 3.87 -2.14 13.21
N LYS A 99 4.55 -1.00 13.03
CA LYS A 99 5.60 -0.56 13.97
C LYS A 99 5.03 -0.20 15.34
N LYS A 100 3.83 0.42 15.40
CA LYS A 100 3.12 0.70 16.66
C LYS A 100 2.73 -0.61 17.37
N PHE A 101 2.09 -1.53 16.65
CA PHE A 101 1.70 -2.83 17.19
C PHE A 101 2.90 -3.66 17.66
N SER A 102 3.99 -3.70 16.90
CA SER A 102 5.20 -4.42 17.30
C SER A 102 5.81 -3.86 18.58
N LYS A 103 5.83 -2.53 18.74
CA LYS A 103 6.30 -1.88 19.97
C LYS A 103 5.38 -2.19 21.15
N ALA A 104 4.07 -2.12 20.96
CA ALA A 104 3.10 -2.44 22.02
C ALA A 104 3.18 -3.91 22.44
N LYS A 105 3.32 -4.84 21.48
CA LYS A 105 3.55 -6.26 21.76
C LYS A 105 4.80 -6.50 22.60
N LYS A 106 5.93 -5.88 22.23
CA LYS A 106 7.17 -5.98 23.02
C LYS A 106 7.01 -5.46 24.45
N ASN A 107 6.14 -4.47 24.64
CA ASN A 107 5.90 -3.83 25.93
C ASN A 107 4.76 -4.49 26.73
N GLY A 108 4.12 -5.54 26.23
CA GLY A 108 2.95 -6.18 26.86
C GLY A 108 1.65 -5.37 26.80
N ARG A 109 1.59 -4.31 25.98
CA ARG A 109 0.50 -3.31 25.94
C ARG A 109 -0.38 -3.41 24.69
N ILE A 110 -0.63 -4.63 24.20
CA ILE A 110 -1.32 -4.85 22.91
C ILE A 110 -2.73 -4.23 22.91
N TYR A 111 -3.43 -4.27 24.05
CA TYR A 111 -4.78 -3.73 24.20
C TYR A 111 -4.88 -2.20 24.06
N GLU A 112 -3.78 -1.46 24.24
CA GLU A 112 -3.77 0.01 24.11
C GLU A 112 -3.58 0.51 22.66
N CYS A 113 -3.50 -0.42 21.71
CA CYS A 113 -3.42 -0.09 20.29
C CYS A 113 -4.79 0.02 19.59
N PHE A 114 -5.86 -0.35 20.28
CA PHE A 114 -7.25 -0.31 19.81
C PHE A 114 -7.97 0.93 20.33
#